data_AF-A0A3M6TDK9-F1
#
_entry.id   AF-A0A3M6TDK9-F1
#
_cell.length_a   1.000
_cell.length_b   1.000
_cell.length_c   1.000
_cell.angle_alpha   90.00
_cell.angle_beta   90.00
_cell.angle_gamma   90.00
#
_symmetry.space_group_name_H-M   'P 1'
#
loop_
_entity.id
_entity.type
_entity.pdbx_description
1 polymer ?
#
loop_
_entity_poly.entity_id
_entity_poly.type
_entity_poly.pdbx_seq_one_letter_code
_entity_poly.pdbx_strand_id
1 'polypeptide(L)'
;MDARSRAAAALLLDFLERSENDEGDFEGDFDQELSDDLDDRSSDEEEQARPTFGGYEYEFVDNVLDNQICPVCLLPMRDAVQTKECGHRFCKDCLHGILRSNHPVCPNDRQNIKRKGGFFSDKAWARDILCLRVKCKQSATGCGWIGQLRHAEDHQKTCPYVEEQCRDCEANIQRRHLNTHYKEECPKRLVECVHCQKKYRFMEKTVHEDFYCSRYPLSCTNNCGALQIPREELERHISEQCPLTEVTCPYAKAGCPYKDKRVHLSRHMETSVDNHLWLTWYSLVETKQELGNLKDLRQKYIKVQFVNERLTQSSAEFVGEIRDLSAAVKRLEAQNAKQVKQIEDLTRKLEKVQKPGKSYSSRKNALNNSY
;
A
#
# COMPACT_ATOMS: atom_id res chain seq x y z
N MET A 1 25.38 -0.29 11.13
CA MET A 1 24.00 0.19 10.90
C MET A 1 23.55 0.95 12.13
N ASP A 2 23.44 2.26 11.97
CA ASP A 2 23.24 3.24 13.03
C ASP A 2 21.82 3.17 13.61
N ALA A 3 21.63 3.57 14.87
CA ALA A 3 20.33 3.54 15.55
C ALA A 3 19.29 4.41 14.81
N ARG A 4 19.76 5.46 14.13
CA ARG A 4 18.97 6.30 13.21
C ARG A 4 18.42 5.53 12.01
N SER A 5 19.19 4.59 11.46
CA SER A 5 18.76 3.77 10.31
C SER A 5 17.66 2.78 10.68
N ARG A 6 17.62 2.30 11.93
CA ARG A 6 16.57 1.36 12.40
C ARG A 6 15.26 2.08 12.72
N ALA A 7 15.33 3.29 13.27
CA ALA A 7 14.15 4.12 13.51
C ALA A 7 13.50 4.60 12.20
N ALA A 8 14.32 4.96 11.20
CA ALA A 8 13.83 5.31 9.87
C ALA A 8 13.16 4.12 9.16
N ALA A 9 13.70 2.90 9.31
CA ALA A 9 13.12 1.69 8.73
C ALA A 9 11.77 1.32 9.36
N ALA A 10 11.57 1.55 10.66
CA ALA A 10 10.29 1.30 11.33
C ALA A 10 9.18 2.27 10.87
N LEU A 11 9.50 3.54 10.64
CA LEU A 11 8.57 4.53 10.09
C LEU A 11 8.26 4.30 8.59
N LEU A 12 9.20 3.67 7.87
CA LEU A 12 9.05 3.29 6.45
C LEU A 12 8.01 2.17 6.25
N LEU A 13 7.95 1.20 7.17
CA LEU A 13 6.97 0.10 7.10
C LEU A 13 5.54 0.58 7.40
N ASP A 14 5.38 1.49 8.37
CA ASP A 14 4.09 2.08 8.75
C ASP A 14 3.52 3.01 7.64
N PHE A 15 4.39 3.54 6.78
CA PHE A 15 4.00 4.35 5.62
C PHE A 15 3.59 3.50 4.41
N LEU A 16 4.26 2.36 4.18
CA LEU A 16 3.95 1.44 3.08
C LEU A 16 2.62 0.70 3.29
N GLU A 17 2.26 0.37 4.54
CA GLU A 17 0.95 -0.22 4.86
C GLU A 17 -0.23 0.75 4.66
N ARG A 18 0.03 2.07 4.55
CA ARG A 18 -0.99 3.08 4.24
C ARG A 18 -1.13 3.40 2.74
N SER A 19 -0.21 2.95 1.90
CA SER A 19 -0.21 3.26 0.45
C SER A 19 -0.82 2.16 -0.44
N GLU A 20 -1.27 1.04 0.11
CA GLU A 20 -1.83 -0.08 -0.68
C GLU A 20 -3.36 -0.12 -0.74
N ASN A 21 -4.05 0.98 -0.43
CA ASN A 21 -5.50 1.10 -0.61
C ASN A 21 -5.87 2.41 -1.34
N ASP A 22 -5.47 2.55 -2.60
CA ASP A 22 -6.19 3.42 -3.55
C ASP A 22 -5.74 3.12 -4.99
N GLU A 23 -6.34 2.10 -5.60
CA GLU A 23 -6.46 2.01 -7.05
C GLU A 23 -7.95 1.90 -7.41
N GLY A 24 -8.50 2.99 -7.94
CA GLY A 24 -9.86 3.08 -8.44
C GLY A 24 -10.02 4.26 -9.38
N ASP A 25 -9.70 4.04 -10.66
CA ASP A 25 -10.08 4.92 -11.77
C ASP A 25 -11.62 4.95 -11.90
N PHE A 26 -12.20 6.15 -11.87
CA PHE A 26 -13.51 6.39 -12.48
C PHE A 26 -13.58 7.81 -13.04
N GLU A 27 -13.37 7.93 -14.36
CA GLU A 27 -13.79 9.07 -15.15
C GLU A 27 -15.33 9.10 -15.20
N GLY A 28 -15.94 10.22 -14.80
CA GLY A 28 -17.38 10.42 -14.86
C GLY A 28 -17.79 11.84 -14.52
N ASP A 29 -18.09 12.61 -15.56
CA ASP A 29 -18.76 13.90 -15.56
C ASP A 29 -20.13 13.80 -14.86
N PHE A 30 -20.36 14.59 -13.80
CA PHE A 30 -21.70 14.78 -13.22
C PHE A 30 -21.80 16.11 -12.48
N ASP A 31 -22.34 17.11 -13.17
CA ASP A 31 -22.94 18.31 -12.56
C ASP A 31 -24.09 17.88 -11.61
N GLN A 32 -23.94 18.05 -10.29
CA GLN A 32 -25.09 18.25 -9.41
C GLN A 32 -24.73 18.89 -8.06
N GLU A 33 -25.26 20.10 -7.87
CA GLU A 33 -25.78 20.67 -6.61
C GLU A 33 -24.93 20.50 -5.34
N LEU A 34 -24.13 21.53 -5.05
CA LEU A 34 -23.65 21.84 -3.69
C LEU A 34 -24.86 22.27 -2.84
N SER A 35 -25.51 21.33 -2.17
CA SER A 35 -26.36 21.60 -1.02
C SER A 35 -25.53 21.52 0.25
N ASP A 36 -25.70 22.53 1.10
CA ASP A 36 -25.11 22.69 2.42
C ASP A 36 -25.25 21.44 3.29
N ASP A 37 -24.13 20.80 3.63
CA ASP A 37 -24.00 19.94 4.81
C ASP A 37 -22.87 20.49 5.68
N LEU A 38 -23.20 21.58 6.38
CA LEU A 38 -22.60 21.88 7.67
C LEU A 38 -22.94 20.72 8.60
N ASP A 39 -22.00 19.80 8.78
CA ASP A 39 -22.12 18.71 9.74
C ASP A 39 -22.18 19.29 11.16
N ASP A 40 -23.40 19.62 11.57
CA ASP A 40 -23.84 19.79 12.95
C ASP A 40 -23.84 18.40 13.62
N ARG A 41 -22.65 17.92 13.95
CA ARG A 41 -22.50 16.86 14.95
C ARG A 41 -22.41 17.49 16.32
N SER A 42 -23.53 18.03 16.80
CA SER A 42 -23.84 18.09 18.22
C SER A 42 -24.12 16.67 18.72
N SER A 43 -23.10 15.82 18.77
CA SER A 43 -23.11 14.69 19.68
C SER A 43 -22.67 15.24 21.03
N ASP A 44 -23.66 15.59 21.84
CA ASP A 44 -23.54 15.78 23.28
C ASP A 44 -23.00 14.48 23.91
N GLU A 45 -21.71 14.23 23.75
CA GLU A 45 -20.96 13.44 24.70
C GLU A 45 -20.73 14.35 25.89
N GLU A 46 -21.77 14.49 26.72
CA GLU A 46 -21.61 14.91 28.10
C GLU A 46 -20.61 13.94 28.74
N GLU A 47 -19.34 14.34 28.71
CA GLU A 47 -18.29 13.78 29.54
C GLU A 47 -18.85 13.74 30.96
N GLN A 48 -19.25 12.55 31.39
CA GLN A 48 -19.96 12.31 32.62
C GLN A 48 -19.10 12.79 33.78
N ALA A 49 -19.32 14.05 34.17
CA ALA A 49 -18.79 14.61 35.40
C ALA A 49 -19.26 13.66 36.50
N ARG A 50 -18.32 12.89 37.06
CA ARG A 50 -18.62 11.95 38.15
C ARG A 50 -19.46 12.71 39.18
N PRO A 51 -20.67 12.25 39.54
CA PRO A 51 -21.52 12.98 40.44
C PRO A 51 -20.74 13.22 41.73
N THR A 52 -20.45 14.48 42.04
CA THR A 52 -19.70 14.86 43.24
C THR A 52 -20.61 14.60 44.44
N PHE A 53 -20.48 13.40 45.01
CA PHE A 53 -21.27 12.98 46.16
C PHE A 53 -20.79 13.70 47.42
N GLY A 54 -21.71 14.32 48.16
CA GLY A 54 -21.41 14.97 49.44
C GLY A 54 -21.29 16.49 49.34
N GLY A 55 -20.49 17.09 50.20
CA GLY A 55 -20.34 18.55 50.32
C GLY A 55 -19.42 19.20 49.28
N TYR A 56 -19.05 20.45 49.52
CA TYR A 56 -18.13 21.19 48.65
C TYR A 56 -16.68 20.93 49.03
N GLU A 57 -15.91 20.36 48.10
CA GLU A 57 -14.47 20.11 48.24
C GLU A 57 -13.68 21.24 47.58
N TYR A 58 -13.44 22.30 48.35
CA TYR A 58 -12.64 23.46 47.98
C TYR A 58 -11.80 23.92 49.17
N GLU A 59 -10.71 24.65 48.90
CA GLU A 59 -10.00 25.38 49.93
C GLU A 59 -10.72 26.70 50.21
N PHE A 60 -11.36 26.80 51.37
CA PHE A 60 -12.09 27.99 51.79
C PHE A 60 -11.14 29.04 52.35
N VAL A 61 -11.34 30.28 51.92
CA VAL A 61 -10.59 31.44 52.44
C VAL A 61 -11.22 31.94 53.74
N ASP A 62 -12.55 31.92 53.79
CA ASP A 62 -13.30 32.29 54.98
C ASP A 62 -13.34 31.13 55.97
N ASN A 63 -13.47 31.45 57.28
CA ASN A 63 -13.70 30.43 58.29
C ASN A 63 -15.08 29.79 58.06
N VAL A 64 -15.09 28.48 57.77
CA VAL A 64 -16.32 27.69 57.67
C VAL A 64 -16.78 27.37 59.09
N LEU A 65 -17.99 27.81 59.43
CA LEU A 65 -18.57 27.55 60.73
C LEU A 65 -18.97 26.07 60.88
N ASP A 66 -18.86 25.51 62.09
CA ASP A 66 -19.22 24.11 62.37
C ASP A 66 -20.66 23.75 61.95
N ASN A 67 -21.59 24.71 62.03
CA ASN A 67 -22.97 24.53 61.61
C ASN A 67 -23.18 24.51 60.08
N GLN A 68 -22.18 24.90 59.29
CA GLN A 68 -22.17 24.83 57.83
C GLN A 68 -21.63 23.49 57.32
N ILE A 69 -21.01 22.70 58.20
CA ILE A 69 -20.39 21.41 57.88
C ILE A 69 -21.43 20.29 58.01
N CYS A 70 -21.52 19.44 57.00
CA CYS A 70 -22.38 18.28 57.04
C CYS A 70 -21.87 17.23 58.05
N PRO A 71 -22.69 16.77 59.01
CA PRO A 71 -22.26 15.75 59.98
C PRO A 71 -21.92 14.37 59.38
N VAL A 72 -22.27 14.14 58.11
CA VAL A 72 -22.07 12.86 57.43
C VAL A 72 -20.79 12.85 56.60
N CYS A 73 -20.61 13.83 55.71
CA CYS A 73 -19.42 13.91 54.85
C CYS A 73 -18.32 14.83 55.39
N LEU A 74 -18.58 15.56 56.49
CA LEU A 74 -17.65 16.49 57.12
C LEU A 74 -17.15 17.62 56.21
N LEU A 75 -17.89 17.91 55.14
CA LEU A 75 -17.65 18.99 54.20
C LEU A 75 -18.76 20.05 54.28
N PRO A 76 -18.51 21.31 53.85
CA PRO A 76 -19.53 22.34 53.74
C PRO A 76 -20.73 21.85 52.92
N MET A 77 -21.94 22.03 53.43
CA MET A 77 -23.12 21.36 52.89
C MET A 77 -23.46 21.80 51.46
N ARG A 78 -23.49 20.84 50.52
CA ARG A 78 -24.02 21.03 49.16
C ARG A 78 -25.52 20.72 49.15
N ASP A 79 -26.29 21.59 48.50
CA ASP A 79 -27.75 21.48 48.42
C ASP A 79 -28.37 21.21 49.80
N ALA A 80 -28.10 22.09 50.76
CA ALA A 80 -28.46 21.89 52.16
C ALA A 80 -29.95 21.54 52.32
N VAL A 81 -30.22 20.48 53.10
CA VAL A 81 -31.56 20.04 53.49
C VAL A 81 -31.68 20.03 55.01
N GLN A 82 -32.87 20.32 55.52
CA GLN A 82 -33.17 20.31 56.94
C GLN A 82 -34.26 19.28 57.24
N THR A 83 -34.04 18.44 58.25
CA THR A 83 -35.05 17.49 58.76
C THR A 83 -36.18 18.23 59.46
N LYS A 84 -37.44 17.82 59.24
CA LYS A 84 -38.60 18.51 59.82
C LYS A 84 -38.75 18.31 61.32
N GLU A 85 -38.50 17.09 61.81
CA GLU A 85 -38.78 16.72 63.20
C GLU A 85 -37.70 17.28 64.15
N CYS A 86 -36.41 17.13 63.80
CA CYS A 86 -35.31 17.55 64.65
C CYS A 86 -34.50 18.77 64.18
N GLY A 87 -34.80 19.32 63.00
CA GLY A 87 -34.19 20.57 62.54
C GLY A 87 -32.69 20.49 62.16
N HIS A 88 -32.07 19.31 62.12
CA HIS A 88 -30.66 19.14 61.72
C HIS A 88 -30.47 19.24 60.20
N ARG A 89 -29.29 19.74 59.79
CA ARG A 89 -28.95 20.01 58.39
C ARG A 89 -27.91 19.03 57.83
N PHE A 90 -28.08 18.68 56.56
CA PHE A 90 -27.22 17.75 55.83
C PHE A 90 -27.08 18.16 54.37
N CYS A 91 -26.10 17.62 53.64
CA CYS A 91 -26.16 17.62 52.18
C CYS A 91 -27.36 16.78 51.72
N LYS A 92 -28.02 17.18 50.63
CA LYS A 92 -29.13 16.41 50.03
C LYS A 92 -28.76 14.94 49.81
N ASP A 93 -27.61 14.69 49.19
CA ASP A 93 -27.15 13.33 48.88
C ASP A 93 -26.79 12.52 50.12
N CYS A 94 -26.18 13.16 51.12
CA CYS A 94 -25.87 12.53 52.40
C CYS A 94 -27.16 12.09 53.13
N LEU A 95 -28.18 12.95 53.14
CA LEU A 95 -29.48 12.60 53.73
C LEU A 95 -30.16 11.48 52.96
N HIS A 96 -30.15 11.53 51.62
CA HIS A 96 -30.68 10.44 50.80
C HIS A 96 -29.96 9.11 51.09
N GLY A 97 -28.65 9.14 51.33
CA GLY A 97 -27.88 7.99 51.80
C GLY A 97 -28.44 7.38 53.08
N ILE A 98 -28.76 8.21 54.09
CA ILE A 98 -29.37 7.76 55.35
C ILE A 98 -30.76 7.16 55.12
N LEU A 99 -31.58 7.78 54.26
CA LEU A 99 -32.95 7.35 53.98
C LEU A 99 -33.06 5.97 53.30
N ARG A 100 -31.97 5.49 52.67
CA ARG A 100 -31.88 4.14 52.09
C ARG A 100 -31.78 3.03 53.15
N SER A 101 -31.41 3.35 54.39
CA SER A 101 -31.37 2.38 55.49
C SER A 101 -32.77 1.90 55.88
N ASN A 102 -32.90 0.70 56.47
CA ASN A 102 -34.18 0.15 56.94
C ASN A 102 -34.83 0.99 58.06
N HIS A 103 -33.99 1.63 58.89
CA HIS A 103 -34.40 2.52 59.98
C HIS A 103 -33.65 3.85 59.88
N PRO A 104 -34.16 4.81 59.09
CA PRO A 104 -33.50 6.09 58.90
C PRO A 104 -33.58 6.93 60.18
N VAL A 105 -32.43 7.13 60.81
CA VAL A 105 -32.29 7.97 62.00
C VAL A 105 -31.31 9.09 61.74
N CYS A 106 -31.55 10.23 62.36
CA CYS A 106 -30.65 11.38 62.31
C CYS A 106 -29.32 11.05 63.01
N PRO A 107 -28.17 11.24 62.35
CA PRO A 107 -26.86 11.00 62.96
C PRO A 107 -26.57 11.83 64.20
N ASN A 108 -27.17 13.02 64.33
CA ASN A 108 -26.88 13.96 65.42
C ASN A 108 -27.61 13.59 66.72
N ASP A 109 -28.87 13.16 66.63
CA ASP A 109 -29.75 12.99 67.80
C ASP A 109 -30.58 11.69 67.78
N ARG A 110 -30.35 10.83 66.78
CA ARG A 110 -30.98 9.51 66.60
C ARG A 110 -32.50 9.54 66.41
N GLN A 111 -33.10 10.70 66.13
CA GLN A 111 -34.52 10.80 65.83
C GLN A 111 -34.87 10.18 64.47
N ASN A 112 -36.05 9.54 64.37
CA ASN A 112 -36.50 8.89 63.13
C ASN A 112 -36.83 9.91 62.04
N ILE A 113 -36.27 9.72 60.85
CA ILE A 113 -36.50 10.59 59.68
C ILE A 113 -37.49 9.92 58.73
N LYS A 114 -38.68 10.51 58.57
CA LYS A 114 -39.69 10.04 57.61
C LYS A 114 -39.15 10.08 56.18
N ARG A 115 -39.20 8.95 55.46
CA ARG A 115 -38.71 8.85 54.08
C ARG A 115 -39.45 9.78 53.10
N LYS A 116 -40.76 9.90 53.25
CA LYS A 116 -41.58 10.82 52.44
C LYS A 116 -41.90 12.05 53.28
N GLY A 117 -41.49 13.21 52.79
CA GLY A 117 -41.82 14.50 53.40
C GLY A 117 -41.19 14.78 54.76
N GLY A 118 -40.19 14.02 55.22
CA GLY A 118 -39.51 14.22 56.50
C GLY A 118 -38.40 15.27 56.50
N PHE A 119 -38.14 15.91 55.37
CA PHE A 119 -37.16 16.98 55.21
C PHE A 119 -37.61 17.99 54.15
N PHE A 120 -36.94 19.15 54.10
CA PHE A 120 -37.13 20.16 53.07
C PHE A 120 -35.77 20.79 52.69
N SER A 121 -35.68 21.36 51.50
CA SER A 121 -34.48 22.09 51.05
C SER A 121 -34.35 23.42 51.80
N ASP A 122 -33.22 23.61 52.47
CA ASP A 122 -32.89 24.86 53.15
C ASP A 122 -32.18 25.80 52.17
N LYS A 123 -32.99 26.48 51.35
CA LYS A 123 -32.48 27.39 50.30
C LYS A 123 -31.71 28.59 50.86
N ALA A 124 -32.07 29.05 52.06
CA ALA A 124 -31.37 30.15 52.70
C ALA A 124 -29.96 29.70 53.10
N TRP A 125 -29.86 28.56 53.78
CA TRP A 125 -28.58 28.00 54.19
C TRP A 125 -27.68 27.63 53.00
N ALA A 126 -28.25 27.00 51.97
CA ALA A 126 -27.52 26.71 50.74
C ALA A 126 -26.97 27.98 50.08
N ARG A 127 -27.72 29.09 50.09
CA ARG A 127 -27.27 30.37 49.55
C ARG A 127 -26.10 30.96 50.34
N ASP A 128 -26.16 30.89 51.67
CA ASP A 128 -25.12 31.41 52.55
C ASP A 128 -23.81 30.65 52.37
N ILE A 129 -23.87 29.31 52.26
CA ILE A 129 -22.70 28.48 51.95
C ILE A 129 -22.11 28.85 50.58
N LEU A 130 -22.95 29.07 49.57
CA LEU A 130 -22.53 29.48 48.23
C LEU A 130 -21.88 30.88 48.16
N CYS A 131 -22.07 31.71 49.18
CA CYS A 131 -21.45 33.03 49.29
C CYS A 131 -20.04 33.00 49.91
N LEU A 132 -19.65 31.88 50.53
CA LEU A 132 -18.29 31.69 51.07
C LEU A 132 -17.25 31.79 49.96
N ARG A 133 -16.09 32.39 50.26
CA ARG A 133 -15.00 32.52 49.30
C ARG A 133 -14.11 31.30 49.29
N VAL A 134 -13.76 30.85 48.09
CA VAL A 134 -12.90 29.69 47.85
C VAL A 134 -11.76 30.05 46.89
N LYS A 135 -10.64 29.33 47.03
CA LYS A 135 -9.57 29.35 46.04
C LYS A 135 -9.89 28.40 44.89
N CYS A 136 -9.36 28.71 43.71
CA CYS A 136 -9.39 27.79 42.58
C CYS A 136 -8.71 26.45 42.93
N LYS A 137 -9.21 25.33 42.39
CA LYS A 137 -8.57 24.01 42.55
C LYS A 137 -7.14 23.98 41.98
N GLN A 138 -6.85 24.84 41.00
CA GLN A 138 -5.54 25.05 40.41
C GLN A 138 -4.72 26.13 41.14
N SER A 139 -5.06 26.46 42.40
CA SER A 139 -4.27 27.43 43.18
C SER A 139 -2.84 26.95 43.40
N ALA A 140 -2.62 25.64 43.54
CA ALA A 140 -1.28 25.06 43.68
C ALA A 140 -0.44 25.17 42.39
N THR A 141 -1.07 25.21 41.22
CA THR A 141 -0.39 25.33 39.92
C THR A 141 -0.25 26.78 39.43
N GLY A 142 -0.71 27.75 40.24
CA GLY A 142 -0.49 29.18 40.00
C GLY A 142 -1.77 29.99 39.72
N CYS A 143 -2.96 29.41 39.76
CA CYS A 143 -4.19 30.19 39.64
C CYS A 143 -4.46 31.03 40.90
N GLY A 144 -4.34 32.36 40.79
CA GLY A 144 -4.62 33.28 41.90
C GLY A 144 -6.11 33.61 42.12
N TRP A 145 -7.04 32.91 41.47
CA TRP A 145 -8.46 33.23 41.56
C TRP A 145 -9.03 32.89 42.94
N ILE A 146 -9.68 33.89 43.55
CA ILE A 146 -10.44 33.78 44.79
C ILE A 146 -11.80 34.42 44.53
N GLY A 147 -12.87 33.67 44.75
CA GLY A 147 -14.24 34.14 44.51
C GLY A 147 -15.25 33.40 45.34
N GLN A 148 -16.51 33.84 45.26
CA GLN A 148 -17.61 33.12 45.92
C GLN A 148 -17.76 31.73 45.31
N LEU A 149 -18.08 30.74 46.15
CA LEU A 149 -18.26 29.34 45.77
C LEU A 149 -19.25 29.16 44.62
N ARG A 150 -20.31 29.97 44.54
CA ARG A 150 -21.26 29.97 43.41
C ARG A 150 -20.63 30.19 42.03
N HIS A 151 -19.49 30.88 41.95
CA HIS A 151 -18.80 31.18 40.70
C HIS A 151 -17.60 30.25 40.45
N ALA A 152 -17.32 29.33 41.38
CA ALA A 152 -16.14 28.47 41.29
C ALA A 152 -16.22 27.48 40.12
N GLU A 153 -17.39 26.91 39.86
CA GLU A 153 -17.61 25.98 38.75
C GLU A 153 -17.48 26.69 37.39
N ASP A 154 -18.00 27.92 37.26
CA ASP A 154 -17.85 28.73 36.04
C ASP A 154 -16.40 29.17 35.81
N HIS A 155 -15.69 29.52 36.88
CA HIS A 155 -14.25 29.78 36.80
C HIS A 155 -13.49 28.52 36.35
N GLN A 156 -13.81 27.33 36.86
CA GLN A 156 -13.13 26.09 36.48
C GLN A 156 -13.19 25.85 34.96
N LYS A 157 -14.34 26.13 34.34
CA LYS A 157 -14.55 26.01 32.88
C LYS A 157 -13.67 26.96 32.05
N THR A 158 -13.22 28.08 32.62
CA THR A 158 -12.43 29.10 31.92
C THR A 158 -11.02 29.29 32.49
N CYS A 159 -10.68 28.59 33.57
CA CYS A 159 -9.41 28.71 34.28
C CYS A 159 -8.23 28.40 33.34
N PRO A 160 -7.26 29.33 33.18
CA PRO A 160 -6.12 29.14 32.27
C PRO A 160 -5.12 28.04 32.71
N TYR A 161 -5.17 27.66 33.99
CA TYR A 161 -4.25 26.71 34.63
C TYR A 161 -4.78 25.28 34.67
N VAL A 162 -6.01 25.05 34.22
CA VAL A 162 -6.57 23.70 34.06
C VAL A 162 -5.81 22.99 32.96
N GLU A 163 -5.42 21.75 33.22
CA GLU A 163 -4.81 20.87 32.23
C GLU A 163 -5.91 20.23 31.39
N GLU A 164 -5.74 20.29 30.08
CA GLU A 164 -6.59 19.64 29.09
C GLU A 164 -5.74 18.70 28.25
N GLN A 165 -6.33 17.58 27.86
CA GLN A 165 -5.65 16.62 27.01
C GLN A 165 -5.64 17.11 25.55
N CYS A 166 -4.46 17.19 24.95
CA CYS A 166 -4.32 17.47 23.53
C CYS A 166 -4.92 16.33 22.70
N ARG A 167 -5.78 16.66 21.74
CA ARG A 167 -6.48 15.65 20.91
C ARG A 167 -5.54 14.90 19.98
N ASP A 168 -4.44 15.54 19.58
CA ASP A 168 -3.50 14.93 18.64
C ASP A 168 -2.45 14.09 19.35
N CYS A 169 -1.80 14.63 20.39
CA CYS A 169 -0.67 13.97 21.05
C CYS A 169 -0.98 13.38 22.43
N GLU A 170 -2.22 13.53 22.91
CA GLU A 170 -2.69 13.00 24.21
C GLU A 170 -1.97 13.54 25.45
N ALA A 171 -1.08 14.53 25.29
CA ALA A 171 -0.38 15.19 26.39
C ALA A 171 -1.33 16.11 27.16
N ASN A 172 -1.18 16.16 28.48
CA ASN A 172 -1.89 17.11 29.34
C ASN A 172 -1.18 18.47 29.29
N ILE A 173 -1.88 19.48 28.78
CA ILE A 173 -1.35 20.82 28.57
C ILE A 173 -2.26 21.82 29.27
N GLN A 174 -1.70 22.81 29.96
CA GLN A 174 -2.49 23.89 30.54
C GLN A 174 -3.22 24.66 29.44
N ARG A 175 -4.50 24.99 29.65
CA ARG A 175 -5.35 25.69 28.68
C ARG A 175 -4.68 26.94 28.08
N ARG A 176 -3.93 27.70 28.88
CA ARG A 176 -3.17 28.89 28.41
C ARG A 176 -2.07 28.58 27.39
N HIS A 177 -1.49 27.38 27.42
CA HIS A 177 -0.42 26.93 26.52
C HIS A 177 -0.93 26.08 25.37
N LEU A 178 -2.20 25.68 25.39
CA LEU A 178 -2.76 24.76 24.39
C LEU A 178 -2.67 25.31 22.96
N ASN A 179 -2.89 26.60 22.76
CA ASN A 179 -2.76 27.24 21.44
C ASN A 179 -1.30 27.25 20.94
N THR A 180 -0.35 27.60 21.80
CA THR A 180 1.09 27.56 21.47
C THR A 180 1.52 26.12 21.18
N HIS A 181 1.04 25.16 21.97
CA HIS A 181 1.26 23.75 21.73
C HIS A 181 0.81 23.33 20.33
N TYR A 182 -0.43 23.61 19.93
CA TYR A 182 -0.91 23.24 18.59
C TYR A 182 -0.10 23.87 17.45
N LYS A 183 0.38 25.10 17.63
CA LYS A 183 1.12 25.84 16.59
C LYS A 183 2.60 25.47 16.50
N GLU A 184 3.26 25.23 17.62
CA GLU A 184 4.72 25.23 17.69
C GLU A 184 5.31 23.95 18.25
N GLU A 185 4.65 23.30 19.22
CA GLU A 185 5.26 22.22 20.01
C GLU A 185 4.70 20.84 19.68
N CYS A 186 3.41 20.75 19.31
CA CYS A 186 2.71 19.50 19.10
C CYS A 186 3.44 18.67 18.04
N PRO A 187 3.90 17.45 18.36
CA PRO A 187 4.62 16.61 17.40
C PRO A 187 3.76 16.23 16.19
N LYS A 188 2.44 16.12 16.40
CA LYS A 188 1.48 15.77 15.34
C LYS A 188 0.88 17.00 14.64
N ARG A 189 1.38 18.22 14.89
CA ARG A 189 0.93 19.42 14.18
C ARG A 189 1.19 19.30 12.68
N LEU A 190 0.30 19.88 11.88
CA LEU A 190 0.44 19.91 10.43
C LEU A 190 1.40 21.03 10.01
N VAL A 191 2.40 20.67 9.22
CA VAL A 191 3.41 21.57 8.66
C VAL A 191 3.53 21.35 7.16
N GLU A 192 3.81 22.42 6.43
CA GLU A 192 4.06 22.35 4.99
C GLU A 192 5.53 21.99 4.71
N CYS A 193 5.73 21.13 3.72
CA CYS A 193 7.05 20.86 3.17
C CYS A 193 7.50 22.06 2.34
N VAL A 194 8.70 22.58 2.60
CA VAL A 194 9.22 23.77 1.90
C VAL A 194 9.53 23.51 0.43
N HIS A 195 9.71 22.23 0.05
CA HIS A 195 10.07 21.83 -1.31
C HIS A 195 8.86 21.49 -2.18
N CYS A 196 7.85 20.80 -1.62
CA CYS A 196 6.68 20.33 -2.38
C CYS A 196 5.35 21.00 -1.98
N GLN A 197 5.34 21.84 -0.94
CA GLN A 197 4.17 22.58 -0.42
C GLN A 197 3.01 21.72 0.08
N LYS A 198 3.18 20.40 0.15
CA LYS A 198 2.19 19.48 0.74
C LYS A 198 2.29 19.49 2.27
N LYS A 199 1.16 19.21 2.95
CA LYS A 199 1.04 19.20 4.41
C LYS A 199 1.33 17.81 4.97
N TYR A 200 2.09 17.75 6.05
CA TYR A 200 2.47 16.53 6.77
C TYR A 200 2.45 16.76 8.27
N ARG A 201 2.33 15.69 9.06
CA ARG A 201 2.60 15.79 10.51
C ARG A 201 4.06 16.11 10.74
N PHE A 202 4.37 16.95 11.73
CA PHE A 202 5.73 17.40 11.97
C PHE A 202 6.72 16.24 12.22
N MET A 203 6.31 15.18 12.94
CA MET A 203 7.16 14.00 13.12
C MET A 203 7.48 13.25 11.82
N GLU A 204 6.59 13.30 10.84
CA GLU A 204 6.71 12.58 9.56
C GLU A 204 7.41 13.43 8.48
N LYS A 205 7.51 14.76 8.69
CA LYS A 205 8.09 15.69 7.72
C LYS A 205 9.54 15.33 7.35
N THR A 206 10.36 14.95 8.32
CA THR A 206 11.75 14.57 8.07
C THR A 206 11.85 13.33 7.20
N VAL A 207 11.02 12.32 7.46
CA VAL A 207 10.96 11.09 6.67
C VAL A 207 10.49 11.40 5.24
N HIS A 208 9.50 12.29 5.09
CA HIS A 208 9.08 12.78 3.78
C HIS A 208 10.24 13.43 3.02
N GLU A 209 10.95 14.38 3.63
CA GLU A 209 12.07 15.10 3.01
C GLU A 209 13.19 14.16 2.57
N ASP A 210 13.60 13.22 3.45
CA ASP A 210 14.73 12.33 3.22
C ASP A 210 14.46 11.27 2.13
N PHE A 211 13.24 10.75 2.04
CA PHE A 211 12.95 9.56 1.22
C PHE A 211 11.95 9.76 0.10
N TYR A 212 10.96 10.64 0.26
CA TYR A 212 9.79 10.67 -0.61
C TYR A 212 9.59 11.99 -1.37
N CYS A 213 10.18 13.07 -0.89
CA CYS A 213 9.99 14.38 -1.49
C CYS A 213 10.69 14.47 -2.85
N SER A 214 9.90 14.55 -3.92
CA SER A 214 10.39 14.61 -5.31
C SER A 214 11.18 15.89 -5.61
N ARG A 215 10.86 16.98 -4.91
CA ARG A 215 11.51 18.29 -5.03
C ARG A 215 12.64 18.52 -4.03
N TYR A 216 12.95 17.53 -3.21
CA TYR A 216 14.05 17.64 -2.26
C TYR A 216 15.37 17.83 -3.01
N PRO A 217 16.18 18.84 -2.67
CA PRO A 217 17.44 19.12 -3.34
C PRO A 217 18.50 18.08 -2.93
N LEU A 218 19.04 17.39 -3.93
CA LEU A 218 20.12 16.42 -3.77
C LEU A 218 21.41 16.93 -4.40
N SER A 219 22.54 16.50 -3.85
CA SER A 219 23.83 16.62 -4.49
C SER A 219 24.00 15.56 -5.57
N CYS A 220 24.69 15.91 -6.65
CA CYS A 220 25.07 14.95 -7.67
C CYS A 220 25.93 13.82 -7.07
N THR A 221 25.56 12.56 -7.32
CA THR A 221 26.30 11.36 -6.86
C THR A 221 27.70 11.27 -7.46
N ASN A 222 27.89 11.82 -8.67
CA ASN A 222 29.19 11.90 -9.33
C ASN A 222 30.04 13.09 -8.84
N ASN A 223 29.57 13.85 -7.84
CA ASN A 223 30.25 15.00 -7.24
C ASN A 223 30.69 16.05 -8.27
N CYS A 224 29.83 16.35 -9.25
CA CYS A 224 30.10 17.37 -10.27
C CYS A 224 30.02 18.82 -9.77
N GLY A 225 29.75 19.03 -8.47
CA GLY A 225 29.59 20.35 -7.84
C GLY A 225 28.14 20.86 -7.81
N ALA A 226 27.19 20.19 -8.46
CA ALA A 226 25.77 20.52 -8.35
C ALA A 226 25.18 20.01 -7.03
N LEU A 227 24.61 20.92 -6.23
CA LEU A 227 24.08 20.66 -4.87
C LEU A 227 22.56 20.82 -4.75
N GLN A 228 21.89 21.33 -5.79
CA GLN A 228 20.49 21.74 -5.76
C GLN A 228 19.71 21.07 -6.89
N ILE A 229 19.88 19.76 -7.06
CA ILE A 229 19.17 19.00 -8.09
C ILE A 229 17.92 18.40 -7.43
N PRO A 230 16.70 18.77 -7.86
CA PRO A 230 15.48 18.11 -7.39
C PRO A 230 15.61 16.60 -7.58
N ARG A 231 15.17 15.81 -6.60
CA ARG A 231 15.24 14.33 -6.64
C ARG A 231 14.69 13.75 -7.93
N GLU A 232 13.55 14.25 -8.43
CA GLU A 232 12.94 13.84 -9.69
C GLU A 232 13.80 14.12 -10.93
N GLU A 233 14.70 15.10 -10.86
CA GLU A 233 15.59 15.48 -11.96
C GLU A 233 16.99 14.88 -11.86
N LEU A 234 17.32 14.20 -10.75
CA LEU A 234 18.67 13.69 -10.49
C LEU A 234 19.11 12.68 -11.55
N GLU A 235 18.21 11.78 -11.96
CA GLU A 235 18.52 10.79 -12.99
C GLU A 235 18.81 11.45 -14.34
N ARG A 236 17.96 12.39 -14.75
CA ARG A 236 18.14 13.19 -15.98
C ARG A 236 19.44 13.99 -15.95
N HIS A 237 19.78 14.58 -14.80
CA HIS A 237 21.06 15.26 -14.62
C HIS A 237 22.22 14.30 -14.84
N ILE A 238 22.22 13.13 -14.19
CA ILE A 238 23.31 12.15 -14.29
C ILE A 238 23.46 11.65 -15.72
N SER A 239 22.36 11.31 -16.38
CA SER A 239 22.39 10.72 -17.72
C SER A 239 22.76 11.73 -18.81
N GLU A 240 22.22 12.95 -18.77
CA GLU A 240 22.31 13.90 -19.90
C GLU A 240 23.24 15.08 -19.65
N GLN A 241 23.34 15.57 -18.42
CA GLN A 241 23.96 16.88 -18.13
C GLN A 241 25.28 16.79 -17.35
N CYS A 242 25.45 15.76 -16.54
CA CYS A 242 26.57 15.65 -15.61
C CYS A 242 27.91 15.52 -16.37
N PRO A 243 28.86 16.45 -16.18
CA PRO A 243 30.17 16.42 -16.86
C PRO A 243 31.04 15.23 -16.46
N LEU A 244 30.80 14.66 -15.28
CA LEU A 244 31.61 13.60 -14.69
C LEU A 244 31.03 12.19 -14.92
N THR A 245 29.86 12.08 -15.55
CA THR A 245 29.31 10.77 -15.94
C THR A 245 30.20 10.12 -16.99
N GLU A 246 30.54 8.85 -16.78
CA GLU A 246 31.25 8.05 -17.78
C GLU A 246 30.33 7.77 -18.96
N VAL A 247 30.75 8.19 -20.14
CA VAL A 247 30.02 8.03 -21.39
C VAL A 247 30.87 7.29 -22.40
N THR A 248 30.21 6.50 -23.24
CA THR A 248 30.83 5.85 -24.39
C THR A 248 30.79 6.79 -25.59
N CYS A 249 31.72 6.62 -26.53
CA CYS A 249 31.67 7.38 -27.77
C CYS A 249 30.41 7.02 -28.59
N PRO A 250 29.66 8.00 -29.15
CA PRO A 250 28.60 7.78 -30.14
C PRO A 250 28.96 6.80 -31.28
N TYR A 251 30.22 6.75 -31.70
CA TYR A 251 30.72 5.83 -32.72
C TYR A 251 31.11 4.45 -32.17
N ALA A 252 30.75 4.11 -30.93
CA ALA A 252 31.03 2.79 -30.34
C ALA A 252 30.41 1.65 -31.16
N LYS A 253 29.23 1.86 -31.76
CA LYS A 253 28.61 0.88 -32.67
C LYS A 253 29.42 0.64 -33.95
N ALA A 254 30.20 1.63 -34.39
CA ALA A 254 31.14 1.50 -35.50
C ALA A 254 32.51 0.95 -35.07
N GLY A 255 32.70 0.65 -33.77
CA GLY A 255 33.92 0.03 -33.24
C GLY A 255 34.85 0.94 -32.45
N CYS A 256 34.45 2.18 -32.12
CA CYS A 256 35.28 3.05 -31.28
C CYS A 256 35.31 2.54 -29.81
N PRO A 257 36.50 2.22 -29.23
CA PRO A 257 36.60 1.66 -27.87
C PRO A 257 36.55 2.73 -26.76
N TYR A 258 36.42 4.01 -27.11
CA TYR A 258 36.54 5.12 -26.16
C TYR A 258 35.42 5.13 -25.11
N LYS A 259 35.83 5.21 -23.84
CA LYS A 259 34.97 5.39 -22.66
C LYS A 259 35.70 6.27 -21.66
N ASP A 260 35.11 7.39 -21.29
CA ASP A 260 35.64 8.31 -20.27
C ASP A 260 34.52 9.26 -19.81
N LYS A 261 34.83 10.19 -18.90
CA LYS A 261 33.93 11.25 -18.44
C LYS A 261 33.44 12.14 -19.59
N ARG A 262 32.18 12.56 -19.53
CA ARG A 262 31.52 13.43 -20.52
C ARG A 262 32.33 14.69 -20.85
N VAL A 263 33.00 15.30 -19.86
CA VAL A 263 33.85 16.48 -20.06
C VAL A 263 35.01 16.24 -21.05
N HIS A 264 35.52 15.01 -21.16
CA HIS A 264 36.59 14.67 -22.09
C HIS A 264 36.07 14.26 -23.48
N LEU A 265 34.77 13.98 -23.63
CA LEU A 265 34.17 13.50 -24.87
C LEU A 265 34.36 14.50 -26.02
N SER A 266 34.19 15.80 -25.77
CA SER A 266 34.36 16.83 -26.81
C SER A 266 35.77 16.82 -27.40
N ARG A 267 36.80 16.71 -26.56
CA ARG A 267 38.20 16.62 -27.00
C ARG A 267 38.47 15.33 -27.79
N HIS A 268 37.91 14.20 -27.36
CA HIS A 268 38.00 12.95 -28.13
C HIS A 268 37.36 13.09 -29.51
N MET A 269 36.17 13.71 -29.59
CA MET A 269 35.48 13.93 -30.85
C MET A 269 36.29 14.76 -31.84
N GLU A 270 36.93 15.84 -31.36
CA GLU A 270 37.79 16.70 -32.19
C GLU A 270 39.06 15.99 -32.67
N THR A 271 39.69 15.19 -31.81
CA THR A 271 40.96 14.53 -32.13
C THR A 271 40.81 13.23 -32.92
N SER A 272 39.64 12.60 -32.86
CA SER A 272 39.42 11.26 -33.44
C SER A 272 38.53 11.28 -34.70
N VAL A 273 38.31 12.45 -35.32
CA VAL A 273 37.44 12.61 -36.51
C VAL A 273 37.85 11.67 -37.64
N ASP A 274 39.15 11.64 -38.00
CA ASP A 274 39.65 10.80 -39.10
C ASP A 274 39.44 9.30 -38.82
N ASN A 275 39.67 8.88 -37.56
CA ASN A 275 39.43 7.51 -37.14
C ASN A 275 37.93 7.17 -37.16
N HIS A 276 37.07 8.07 -36.70
CA HIS A 276 35.61 7.88 -36.77
C HIS A 276 35.12 7.81 -38.21
N LEU A 277 35.67 8.63 -39.11
CA LEU A 277 35.34 8.59 -40.53
C LEU A 277 35.78 7.26 -41.16
N TRP A 278 36.97 6.76 -40.83
CA TRP A 278 37.44 5.47 -41.31
C TRP A 278 36.60 4.30 -40.77
N LEU A 279 36.29 4.27 -39.47
CA LEU A 279 35.46 3.23 -38.85
C LEU A 279 34.05 3.19 -39.45
N THR A 280 33.43 4.36 -39.63
CA THR A 280 32.09 4.46 -40.22
C THR A 280 32.09 4.09 -41.69
N TRP A 281 33.12 4.47 -42.45
CA TRP A 281 33.28 4.07 -43.85
C TRP A 281 33.51 2.55 -43.97
N TYR A 282 34.40 1.98 -43.16
CA TYR A 282 34.68 0.54 -43.14
C TYR A 282 33.41 -0.25 -42.83
N SER A 283 32.71 0.11 -41.75
CA SER A 283 31.43 -0.52 -41.37
C SER A 283 30.36 -0.37 -42.46
N LEU A 284 30.30 0.76 -43.17
CA LEU A 284 29.39 0.95 -44.29
C LEU A 284 29.71 0.03 -45.49
N VAL A 285 31.00 -0.12 -45.82
CA VAL A 285 31.43 -1.00 -46.91
C VAL A 285 31.14 -2.46 -46.57
N GLU A 286 31.44 -2.88 -45.35
CA GLU A 286 31.17 -4.23 -44.83
C GLU A 286 29.68 -4.56 -44.86
N THR A 287 28.83 -3.70 -44.29
CA THR A 287 27.37 -3.88 -44.31
C THR A 287 26.80 -3.90 -45.73
N LYS A 288 27.35 -3.12 -46.66
CA LYS A 288 26.95 -3.18 -48.09
C LYS A 288 27.31 -4.53 -48.73
N GLN A 289 28.46 -5.10 -48.38
CA GLN A 289 28.88 -6.41 -48.85
C GLN A 289 27.97 -7.51 -48.28
N GLU A 290 27.66 -7.48 -46.98
CA GLU A 290 26.73 -8.40 -46.35
C GLU A 290 25.34 -8.34 -46.97
N LEU A 291 24.82 -7.15 -47.25
CA LEU A 291 23.56 -6.97 -47.98
C LEU A 291 23.62 -7.56 -49.39
N GLY A 292 24.76 -7.45 -50.08
CA GLY A 292 25.00 -8.13 -51.36
C GLY A 292 24.89 -9.65 -51.21
N ASN A 293 25.60 -10.23 -50.25
CA ASN A 293 25.58 -11.65 -49.95
C ASN A 293 24.17 -12.15 -49.59
N LEU A 294 23.40 -11.37 -48.83
CA LEU A 294 22.01 -11.68 -48.48
C LEU A 294 21.09 -11.67 -49.70
N LYS A 295 21.28 -10.73 -50.64
CA LYS A 295 20.52 -10.70 -51.91
C LYS A 295 20.81 -11.94 -52.75
N ASP A 296 22.09 -12.32 -52.85
CA ASP A 296 22.51 -13.53 -53.57
C ASP A 296 21.95 -14.79 -52.91
N LEU A 297 21.99 -14.88 -51.59
CA LEU A 297 21.42 -16.00 -50.83
C LEU A 297 19.92 -16.10 -51.03
N ARG A 298 19.20 -14.97 -51.01
CA ARG A 298 17.77 -14.91 -51.31
C ARG A 298 17.46 -15.42 -52.72
N GLN A 299 18.27 -15.04 -53.72
CA GLN A 299 18.08 -15.51 -55.09
C GLN A 299 18.36 -17.01 -55.23
N LYS A 300 19.39 -17.53 -54.55
CA LYS A 300 19.66 -18.98 -54.48
C LYS A 300 18.51 -19.72 -53.82
N TYR A 301 17.98 -19.20 -52.72
CA TYR A 301 16.84 -19.78 -52.01
C TYR A 301 15.60 -19.89 -52.91
N ILE A 302 15.25 -18.82 -53.66
CA ILE A 302 14.14 -18.86 -54.62
C ILE A 302 14.35 -19.94 -55.69
N LYS A 303 15.56 -20.07 -56.24
CA LYS A 303 15.87 -21.12 -57.23
C LYS A 303 15.72 -22.52 -56.64
N VAL A 304 16.19 -22.74 -55.41
CA VAL A 304 16.04 -24.01 -54.71
C VAL A 304 14.57 -24.34 -54.46
N GLN A 305 13.78 -23.35 -54.03
CA GLN A 305 12.33 -23.52 -53.85
C GLN A 305 11.65 -23.99 -55.15
N PHE A 306 11.97 -23.36 -56.29
CA PHE A 306 11.42 -23.76 -57.59
C PHE A 306 11.80 -25.19 -57.99
N VAL A 307 13.07 -25.58 -57.80
CA VAL A 307 13.52 -26.95 -58.08
C VAL A 307 12.83 -27.95 -57.15
N ASN A 308 12.69 -27.62 -55.87
CA ASN A 308 12.03 -28.48 -54.88
C ASN A 308 10.55 -28.69 -55.20
N GLU A 309 9.84 -27.64 -55.62
CA GLU A 309 8.45 -27.72 -56.06
C GLU A 309 8.31 -28.65 -57.28
N ARG A 310 9.19 -28.49 -58.29
CA ARG A 310 9.22 -29.39 -59.45
C ARG A 310 9.53 -30.83 -59.09
N LEU A 311 10.49 -31.05 -58.19
CA LEU A 311 10.87 -32.39 -57.75
C LEU A 311 9.73 -33.05 -56.98
N THR A 312 9.01 -32.28 -56.17
CA THR A 312 7.83 -32.75 -55.44
C THR A 312 6.70 -33.14 -56.39
N GLN A 313 6.46 -32.35 -57.44
CA GLN A 313 5.49 -32.70 -58.48
C GLN A 313 5.86 -33.99 -59.22
N SER A 314 7.11 -34.10 -59.69
CA SER A 314 7.58 -35.30 -60.39
C SER A 314 7.56 -36.54 -59.48
N SER A 315 7.92 -36.39 -58.20
CA SER A 315 7.81 -37.46 -57.22
C SER A 315 6.36 -37.91 -57.02
N ALA A 316 5.39 -36.99 -57.04
CA ALA A 316 3.98 -37.33 -56.92
C ALA A 316 3.47 -38.10 -58.15
N GLU A 317 3.92 -37.74 -59.35
CA GLU A 317 3.63 -38.45 -60.59
C GLU A 317 4.15 -39.89 -60.56
N PHE A 318 5.43 -40.10 -60.20
CA PHE A 318 6.01 -41.44 -60.07
C PHE A 318 5.31 -42.28 -59.00
N VAL A 319 4.93 -41.68 -57.87
CA VAL A 319 4.13 -42.38 -56.84
C VAL A 319 2.77 -42.81 -57.41
N GLY A 320 2.14 -41.98 -58.24
CA GLY A 320 0.92 -42.33 -58.97
C GLY A 320 1.13 -43.53 -59.91
N GLU A 321 2.17 -43.50 -60.74
CA GLU A 321 2.49 -44.59 -61.68
C GLU A 321 2.79 -45.91 -60.95
N ILE A 322 3.59 -45.86 -59.87
CA ILE A 322 3.89 -47.04 -59.03
C ILE A 322 2.60 -47.63 -58.46
N ARG A 323 1.66 -46.79 -58.01
CA ARG A 323 0.37 -47.25 -57.48
C ARG A 323 -0.46 -47.96 -58.56
N ASP A 324 -0.49 -47.41 -59.76
CA ASP A 324 -1.26 -47.97 -60.87
C ASP A 324 -0.68 -49.30 -61.37
N LEU A 325 0.65 -49.37 -61.47
CA LEU A 325 1.38 -50.61 -61.77
C LEU A 325 1.15 -51.66 -60.68
N SER A 326 1.22 -51.29 -59.40
CA SER A 326 0.94 -52.20 -58.28
C SER A 326 -0.48 -52.76 -58.36
N ALA A 327 -1.47 -51.93 -58.73
CA ALA A 327 -2.83 -52.38 -58.94
C ALA A 327 -2.95 -53.32 -60.16
N ALA A 328 -2.20 -53.09 -61.23
CA ALA A 328 -2.15 -53.97 -62.40
C ALA A 328 -1.56 -55.35 -62.06
N VAL A 329 -0.46 -55.38 -61.30
CA VAL A 329 0.17 -56.62 -60.81
C VAL A 329 -0.84 -57.44 -60.01
N LYS A 330 -1.54 -56.83 -59.04
CA LYS A 330 -2.59 -57.52 -58.26
C LYS A 330 -3.71 -58.10 -59.13
N ARG A 331 -4.11 -57.40 -60.19
CA ARG A 331 -5.12 -57.91 -61.15
C ARG A 331 -4.61 -59.12 -61.92
N LEU A 332 -3.37 -59.05 -62.42
CA LEU A 332 -2.74 -60.15 -63.16
C LEU A 332 -2.51 -61.37 -62.26
N GLU A 333 -2.09 -61.18 -61.01
CA GLU A 333 -1.97 -62.25 -60.02
C GLU A 333 -3.31 -62.95 -59.78
N ALA A 334 -4.39 -62.18 -59.60
CA ALA A 334 -5.74 -62.73 -59.46
C ALA A 334 -6.20 -63.50 -60.71
N GLN A 335 -5.83 -63.03 -61.90
CA GLN A 335 -6.16 -63.68 -63.17
C GLN A 335 -5.35 -64.97 -63.37
N ASN A 336 -4.05 -64.95 -63.06
CA ASN A 336 -3.18 -66.13 -63.07
C ASN A 336 -3.69 -67.18 -62.08
N ALA A 337 -4.10 -66.79 -60.86
CA ALA A 337 -4.67 -67.72 -59.89
C ALA A 337 -5.96 -68.41 -60.41
N LYS A 338 -6.81 -67.68 -61.15
CA LYS A 338 -7.99 -68.26 -61.81
C LYS A 338 -7.59 -69.24 -62.91
N GLN A 339 -6.62 -68.88 -63.76
CA GLN A 339 -6.12 -69.76 -64.82
C GLN A 339 -5.49 -71.03 -64.25
N VAL A 340 -4.70 -70.93 -63.18
CA VAL A 340 -4.13 -72.09 -62.48
C VAL A 340 -5.23 -73.03 -62.00
N LYS A 341 -6.29 -72.51 -61.34
CA LYS A 341 -7.44 -73.33 -60.93
C LYS A 341 -8.14 -74.01 -62.12
N GLN A 342 -8.33 -73.29 -63.22
CA GLN A 342 -8.92 -73.86 -64.45
C GLN A 342 -8.06 -74.97 -65.04
N ILE A 343 -6.73 -74.77 -65.08
CA ILE A 343 -5.77 -75.78 -65.54
C ILE A 343 -5.84 -77.00 -64.64
N GLU A 344 -5.78 -76.84 -63.31
CA GLU A 344 -5.89 -77.94 -62.36
C GLU A 344 -7.20 -78.74 -62.52
N ASP A 345 -8.33 -78.06 -62.73
CA ASP A 345 -9.62 -78.72 -62.97
C ASP A 345 -9.63 -79.51 -64.29
N LEU A 346 -9.01 -78.97 -65.36
CA LEU A 346 -8.84 -79.68 -66.63
C LEU A 346 -7.89 -80.87 -66.49
N THR A 347 -6.78 -80.72 -65.77
CA THR A 347 -5.83 -81.80 -65.47
C THR A 347 -6.49 -82.91 -64.66
N ARG A 348 -7.26 -82.58 -63.62
CA ARG A 348 -8.06 -83.56 -62.86
C ARG A 348 -9.07 -84.31 -63.74
N LYS A 349 -9.65 -83.65 -64.75
CA LYS A 349 -10.52 -84.30 -65.74
C LYS A 349 -9.74 -85.24 -66.67
N LEU A 350 -8.53 -84.87 -67.10
CA LEU A 350 -7.65 -85.69 -67.94
C LEU A 350 -7.10 -86.92 -67.21
N GLU A 351 -6.68 -86.78 -65.95
CA GLU A 351 -6.13 -87.90 -65.16
C GLU A 351 -7.17 -89.00 -64.88
N LYS A 352 -8.46 -88.64 -64.78
CA LYS A 352 -9.56 -89.62 -64.70
C LYS A 352 -9.73 -90.46 -65.97
N VAL A 353 -9.15 -90.02 -67.10
CA VAL A 353 -9.20 -90.73 -68.39
C VAL A 353 -7.98 -91.66 -68.60
N GLN A 354 -6.86 -91.48 -67.87
CA GLN A 354 -5.61 -92.19 -68.14
C GLN A 354 -4.85 -92.67 -66.88
N LYS A 355 -4.98 -93.95 -66.50
CA LYS A 355 -3.91 -94.75 -65.83
C LYS A 355 -4.19 -96.26 -66.00
N PRO A 356 -3.16 -97.13 -66.19
CA PRO A 356 -1.90 -96.90 -66.93
C PRO A 356 -1.35 -98.14 -67.72
N GLY A 357 -0.39 -97.91 -68.63
CA GLY A 357 0.47 -98.91 -69.30
C GLY A 357 1.93 -98.44 -69.43
N LYS A 358 2.90 -99.38 -69.38
CA LYS A 358 4.34 -99.27 -69.01
C LYS A 358 5.36 -98.85 -70.10
N SER A 359 6.51 -98.35 -69.62
CA SER A 359 7.94 -98.51 -70.03
C SER A 359 8.47 -98.09 -71.41
N TYR A 360 9.64 -97.41 -71.47
CA TYR A 360 10.97 -97.99 -71.78
C TYR A 360 12.13 -96.95 -71.76
N SER A 361 13.36 -97.47 -71.68
CA SER A 361 14.67 -96.80 -71.53
C SER A 361 15.35 -96.40 -72.85
N SER A 362 16.19 -95.33 -72.86
CA SER A 362 17.58 -95.35 -73.40
C SER A 362 18.37 -94.04 -73.24
N ARG A 363 19.71 -94.18 -73.11
CA ARG A 363 20.78 -93.18 -72.90
C ARG A 363 21.07 -92.26 -74.11
N LYS A 364 21.55 -91.02 -73.86
CA LYS A 364 22.89 -90.50 -74.29
C LYS A 364 23.12 -89.01 -73.91
N ASN A 365 24.33 -88.76 -73.39
CA ASN A 365 25.27 -87.63 -73.55
C ASN A 365 24.81 -86.15 -73.64
N ALA A 366 25.42 -85.30 -72.81
CA ALA A 366 26.08 -84.03 -73.16
C ALA A 366 26.89 -83.54 -71.93
N LEU A 367 28.22 -83.43 -71.98
CA LEU A 367 29.01 -82.27 -72.43
C LEU A 367 28.75 -80.96 -71.68
N ASN A 368 29.62 -80.71 -70.69
CA ASN A 368 30.50 -79.56 -70.51
C ASN A 368 30.01 -78.10 -70.69
N ASN A 369 30.39 -77.33 -69.66
CA ASN A 369 31.00 -76.00 -69.66
C ASN A 369 30.15 -74.71 -69.76
N SER A 370 30.27 -73.95 -68.66
CA SER A 370 30.92 -72.63 -68.57
C SER A 370 30.06 -71.37 -68.49
N TYR A 371 30.50 -70.54 -67.54
CA TYR A 371 30.26 -69.12 -67.26
C TYR A 371 29.03 -68.73 -66.43
#